data_AF-A0A6P0XUJ9-F1
#
_entry.id   AF-A0A6P0XUJ9-F1
#
_cell.length_a   1.000
_cell.length_b   1.000
_cell.length_c   1.000
_cell.angle_alpha   90.00
_cell.angle_beta   90.00
_cell.angle_gamma   90.00
#
_symmetry.space_group_name_H-M   'P 1'
#
loop_
_entity.id
_entity.type
_entity.pdbx_description
1 polymer ?
#
loop_
_entity_poly.entity_id
_entity_poly.type
_entity_poly.pdbx_seq_one_letter_code
_entity_poly.pdbx_strand_id
1 'polypeptide(L)'
;MSDKIKFHLDEHIDNSIANGLRRYGINVTTTVETGLRTQSDESHLEFIRSEKRVMVTHDEDFLIIASQTNEHPGIAYCSPNSRSIGEIIRCLILIYE
;
A
#
# COMPACT_ATOMS: atom_id res chain seq x y z
N MET A 1 18.11 -12.21 7.98
CA MET A 1 16.69 -12.46 7.65
C MET A 1 16.27 -11.33 6.74
N SER A 2 15.71 -11.64 5.55
CA SER A 2 15.15 -10.61 4.69
C SER A 2 14.00 -9.94 5.43
N ASP A 3 14.01 -8.61 5.52
CA ASP A 3 12.88 -7.85 6.06
C ASP A 3 11.66 -8.16 5.20
N LYS A 4 10.66 -8.83 5.78
CA LYS A 4 9.41 -9.15 5.09
C LYS A 4 8.69 -7.88 4.66
N ILE A 5 8.03 -7.91 3.50
CA ILE A 5 7.31 -6.76 2.96
C ILE A 5 6.23 -6.32 3.95
N LYS A 6 6.13 -5.00 4.13
CA LYS A 6 5.08 -4.32 4.89
C LYS A 6 4.28 -3.48 3.91
N PHE A 7 2.96 -3.44 4.08
CA PHE A 7 2.10 -2.64 3.21
C PHE A 7 1.58 -1.39 3.92
N HIS A 8 1.34 -0.35 3.15
CA HIS A 8 0.55 0.82 3.51
C HIS A 8 -0.57 0.96 2.49
N LEU A 9 -1.83 0.96 2.93
CA LEU A 9 -3.00 1.03 2.07
C LEU A 9 -3.53 2.47 2.02
N ASP A 10 -3.69 2.96 0.80
CA ASP A 10 -4.29 4.26 0.50
C ASP A 10 -5.75 4.37 1.00
N GLU A 11 -6.27 5.59 1.14
CA GLU A 11 -7.60 5.85 1.68
C GLU A 11 -8.76 5.28 0.85
N HIS A 12 -8.52 5.06 -0.44
CA HIS A 12 -9.52 4.48 -1.36
C HIS A 12 -9.53 2.94 -1.35
N ILE A 13 -8.59 2.30 -0.63
CA ILE A 13 -8.57 0.84 -0.50
C ILE A 13 -9.56 0.40 0.59
N ASP A 14 -10.40 -0.58 0.26
CA ASP A 14 -11.36 -1.15 1.22
C ASP A 14 -10.62 -1.75 2.44
N ASN A 15 -11.01 -1.32 3.65
CA ASN A 15 -10.42 -1.78 4.91
C ASN A 15 -10.49 -3.30 5.11
N SER A 16 -11.41 -4.00 4.43
CA SER A 16 -11.49 -5.46 4.42
C SER A 16 -10.22 -6.10 3.86
N ILE A 17 -9.51 -5.43 2.95
CA ILE A 17 -8.21 -5.87 2.42
C ILE A 17 -7.15 -5.82 3.53
N ALA A 18 -7.08 -4.70 4.27
CA ALA A 18 -6.17 -4.57 5.42
C ALA A 18 -6.43 -5.66 6.47
N ASN A 19 -7.71 -5.87 6.81
CA ASN A 19 -8.12 -6.91 7.76
C ASN A 19 -7.79 -8.31 7.26
N GLY A 20 -7.98 -8.57 5.96
CA GLY A 20 -7.63 -9.84 5.33
C GLY A 20 -6.14 -10.13 5.44
N LEU A 21 -5.28 -9.20 5.03
CA LEU A 21 -3.82 -9.35 5.08
C LEU A 21 -3.30 -9.55 6.51
N ARG A 22 -3.86 -8.83 7.48
CA ARG A 22 -3.50 -8.99 8.90
C ARG A 22 -3.80 -10.38 9.44
N ARG A 23 -4.87 -11.05 8.96
CA ARG A 23 -5.15 -12.45 9.32
C ARG A 23 -4.09 -13.42 8.83
N TYR A 24 -3.32 -13.05 7.80
CA TYR A 24 -2.15 -13.80 7.32
C TYR A 24 -0.84 -13.37 8.01
N GLY A 25 -0.90 -12.53 9.05
CA GLY A 25 0.29 -12.06 9.79
C GLY A 25 1.09 -10.98 9.05
N ILE A 26 0.56 -10.42 7.96
CA ILE A 26 1.22 -9.38 7.18
C ILE A 26 1.05 -8.03 7.89
N ASN A 27 2.14 -7.27 8.01
CA ASN A 27 2.12 -5.94 8.63
C ASN A 27 1.55 -4.91 7.66
N VAL A 28 0.41 -4.34 8.03
CA VAL A 28 -0.35 -3.41 7.20
C VAL A 28 -0.74 -2.19 8.02
N THR A 29 -0.54 -1.00 7.47
CA THR A 29 -1.14 0.26 7.95
C THR A 29 -2.10 0.81 6.91
N THR A 30 -3.08 1.62 7.33
CA THR A 30 -3.92 2.42 6.42
C THR A 30 -3.67 3.90 6.64
N THR A 31 -3.98 4.74 5.65
CA THR A 31 -3.90 6.21 5.77
C THR A 31 -4.72 6.77 6.92
N VAL A 32 -5.84 6.12 7.27
CA VAL A 32 -6.68 6.49 8.42
C VAL A 32 -5.95 6.23 9.74
N GLU A 33 -5.32 5.06 9.89
CA GLU A 33 -4.60 4.68 11.13
C GLU A 33 -3.36 5.53 11.38
N THR A 34 -2.69 5.97 10.31
CA THR A 34 -1.47 6.76 10.38
C THR A 34 -1.72 8.26 10.39
N GLY A 35 -2.98 8.69 10.31
CA GLY A 35 -3.34 10.11 10.22
C GLY A 35 -2.91 10.79 8.91
N LEU A 36 -2.59 10.00 7.88
CA LEU A 36 -2.16 10.49 6.57
C LEU A 36 -3.32 10.77 5.61
N ARG A 37 -4.55 10.49 6.03
CA ARG A 37 -5.72 10.80 5.21
C ARG A 37 -5.72 12.27 4.81
N THR A 38 -5.94 12.56 3.52
CA THR A 38 -5.94 13.92 2.95
C THR A 38 -4.63 14.72 3.11
N GLN A 39 -3.52 14.07 3.48
CA GLN A 39 -2.21 14.72 3.52
C GLN A 39 -1.61 14.83 2.11
N SER A 40 -0.51 15.56 1.97
CA SER A 40 0.14 15.75 0.67
C SER A 40 0.88 14.50 0.20
N ASP A 41 1.10 14.39 -1.10
CA ASP A 41 1.87 13.32 -1.73
C ASP A 41 3.26 13.16 -1.12
N GLU A 42 3.93 14.26 -0.79
CA GLU A 42 5.23 14.25 -0.11
C GLU A 42 5.14 13.59 1.27
N SER A 43 4.05 13.83 2.00
CA SER A 43 3.83 13.24 3.32
C SER A 43 3.62 11.72 3.21
N HIS A 44 2.87 11.28 2.20
CA HIS A 44 2.71 9.85 1.91
C HIS A 44 4.04 9.20 1.51
N LEU A 45 4.81 9.82 0.61
CA LEU A 45 6.13 9.34 0.18
C LEU A 45 7.11 9.25 1.36
N GLU A 46 7.20 10.29 2.18
CA GLU A 46 8.08 10.31 3.35
C GLU A 46 7.72 9.20 4.34
N PHE A 47 6.42 8.99 4.57
CA PHE A 47 5.95 7.92 5.45
C PHE A 47 6.33 6.54 4.91
N ILE A 48 5.99 6.22 3.66
CA ILE A 48 6.31 4.89 3.11
C ILE A 48 7.82 4.64 3.08
N ARG A 49 8.63 5.69 2.80
CA ARG A 49 10.09 5.62 2.81
C ARG A 49 10.65 5.37 4.21
N SER A 50 10.24 6.17 5.20
CA SER A 50 10.73 6.06 6.59
C SER A 50 10.32 4.73 7.23
N GLU A 51 9.09 4.29 6.99
CA GLU A 51 8.56 3.05 7.52
C GLU A 51 8.91 1.82 6.68
N LYS A 52 9.57 1.98 5.52
CA LYS A 52 9.89 0.92 4.56
C LYS A 52 8.66 0.07 4.20
N ARG A 53 7.59 0.72 3.75
CA ARG A 53 6.32 0.10 3.35
C ARG A 53 6.08 0.23 1.86
N VAL A 54 5.54 -0.82 1.24
CA VAL A 54 5.02 -0.78 -0.13
C VAL A 54 3.64 -0.11 -0.10
N MET A 55 3.44 0.93 -0.90
CA MET A 55 2.14 1.59 -1.04
C MET A 55 1.20 0.72 -1.86
N VAL A 56 -0.04 0.53 -1.42
CA VAL A 56 -1.10 -0.12 -2.17
C VAL A 56 -2.14 0.94 -2.49
N THR A 57 -2.40 1.16 -3.78
CA THR A 57 -3.27 2.25 -4.23
C THR A 57 -4.08 1.89 -5.47
N HIS A 58 -5.24 2.55 -5.60
CA HIS A 58 -6.04 2.58 -6.81
C HIS A 58 -5.78 3.82 -7.68
N ASP A 59 -5.04 4.79 -7.16
CA ASP A 59 -4.82 6.08 -7.79
C ASP A 59 -3.61 6.04 -8.73
N GLU A 60 -3.80 6.53 -9.95
CA GLU A 60 -2.77 6.62 -10.98
C GLU A 60 -1.80 7.77 -10.72
N ASP A 61 -2.20 8.80 -9.98
CA ASP A 61 -1.34 9.94 -9.67
C ASP A 61 -0.13 9.50 -8.83
N PHE A 62 -0.31 8.50 -7.95
CA PHE A 62 0.79 7.85 -7.23
C PHE A 62 1.80 7.15 -8.15
N LEU A 63 1.40 6.68 -9.34
CA LEU A 63 2.33 6.12 -10.31
C LEU A 63 3.22 7.21 -10.93
N ILE A 64 2.64 8.38 -11.20
CA ILE A 64 3.40 9.53 -11.71
C ILE A 64 4.41 9.97 -10.64
N ILE A 65 3.97 10.11 -9.40
CA ILE A 65 4.82 10.49 -8.26
C ILE A 65 5.97 9.48 -8.07
N ALA A 66 5.66 8.19 -8.10
CA ALA A 66 6.66 7.13 -8.03
C ALA A 66 7.63 7.12 -9.23
N SER A 67 7.20 7.56 -10.41
CA SER A 67 8.08 7.67 -11.57
C SER A 67 9.10 8.82 -11.48
N GLN A 68 8.84 9.80 -10.61
CA GLN A 68 9.72 10.96 -10.43
C GLN A 68 10.91 10.64 -9.51
N THR A 69 10.84 9.57 -8.71
CA THR A 69 11.91 9.19 -7.78
C THR A 69 11.93 7.70 -7.50
N ASN A 70 13.11 7.10 -7.46
CA ASN A 70 13.29 5.71 -7.02
C ASN A 70 13.41 5.58 -5.49
N GLU A 71 13.27 6.67 -4.73
CA GLU A 71 13.39 6.68 -3.27
C GLU A 71 12.10 6.21 -2.55
N HIS A 72 11.55 5.08 -2.95
CA HIS A 72 10.40 4.46 -2.27
C HIS A 72 10.53 2.94 -2.23
N PRO A 73 9.91 2.25 -1.25
CA PRO A 73 10.03 0.79 -1.14
C PRO A 73 9.25 0.00 -2.18
N GLY A 74 8.37 0.66 -2.94
CA GLY A 74 7.60 0.08 -4.04
C GLY A 74 6.15 0.51 -4.02
N ILE A 75 5.48 0.38 -5.17
CA ILE A 75 4.06 0.65 -5.34
C ILE A 75 3.39 -0.60 -5.91
N ALA A 76 2.32 -1.06 -5.25
CA ALA A 76 1.41 -2.09 -5.73
C ALA A 76 0.11 -1.41 -6.18
N TYR A 77 -0.02 -1.22 -7.49
CA TYR A 77 -1.18 -0.59 -8.09
C TYR A 77 -2.18 -1.61 -8.63
N CYS A 78 -3.46 -1.33 -8.46
CA CYS A 78 -4.51 -2.01 -9.21
C CYS A 78 -5.60 -1.01 -9.56
N SER A 79 -6.10 -1.03 -10.80
CA SER A 79 -7.17 -0.10 -11.21
C SER A 79 -8.45 -0.34 -10.39
N PRO A 80 -9.22 0.72 -10.04
CA PRO A 80 -10.47 0.58 -9.32
C PRO A 80 -11.41 -0.43 -9.99
N ASN A 81 -12.13 -1.24 -9.21
CA ASN A 81 -13.09 -2.24 -9.68
C ASN A 81 -12.54 -3.32 -10.64
N SER A 82 -11.22 -3.39 -10.87
CA SER A 82 -10.61 -4.40 -11.75
C SER A 82 -10.50 -5.79 -11.11
N ARG A 83 -10.57 -5.86 -9.77
CA ARG A 83 -10.42 -7.09 -8.98
C ARG A 83 -11.35 -7.05 -7.79
N SER A 84 -11.84 -8.21 -7.38
CA SER A 84 -12.53 -8.38 -6.10
C SER A 84 -11.57 -8.22 -4.92
N ILE A 85 -12.11 -7.94 -3.73
CA ILE A 85 -11.34 -7.88 -2.47
C ILE A 85 -10.49 -9.14 -2.28
N GLY A 86 -11.06 -10.32 -2.53
CA GLY A 86 -10.36 -11.59 -2.39
C GLY A 86 -9.19 -11.77 -3.36
N GLU A 87 -9.33 -11.28 -4.59
CA GLU A 87 -8.24 -11.31 -5.58
C GLU A 87 -7.11 -10.35 -5.20
N ILE A 88 -7.43 -9.14 -4.73
CA ILE A 88 -6.43 -8.18 -4.26
C ILE A 88 -5.62 -8.78 -3.09
N ILE A 89 -6.29 -9.38 -2.11
CA ILE A 89 -5.62 -10.04 -0.97
C ILE A 89 -4.67 -11.13 -1.46
N ARG A 90 -5.13 -12.03 -2.36
CA ARG A 90 -4.28 -13.10 -2.90
C ARG A 90 -3.06 -12.56 -3.65
N CYS A 91 -3.24 -11.53 -4.49
CA CYS A 91 -2.13 -10.90 -5.21
C CYS A 91 -1.10 -10.28 -4.26
N LEU A 92 -1.55 -9.60 -3.20
CA LEU A 92 -0.64 -8.99 -2.21
C LEU A 92 0.08 -10.05 -1.36
N ILE A 93 -0.55 -11.19 -1.08
CA ILE A 93 0.12 -12.34 -0.45
C ILE A 93 1.23 -12.89 -1.36
N LEU A 94 0.98 -13.03 -2.66
CA LEU A 94 2.00 -13.48 -3.61
C LEU A 94 3.18 -12.50 -3.71
N ILE A 95 2.93 -11.19 -3.58
CA ILE A 95 3.99 -10.19 -3.53
C ILE A 95 4.81 -10.31 -2.23
N TYR A 96 4.18 -10.68 -1.12
CA TYR A 96 4.79 -10.78 0.21
C TYR A 96 5.71 -12.02 0.40
N GLU A 97 5.47 -13.09 -0.35
CA GLU A 97 6.20 -14.36 -0.24
C GLU A 97 7.68 -14.23 -0.64
#